data_AF-A0A3C1Q728-F1
#
_entry.id   AF-A0A3C1Q728-F1
#
_cell.length_a   1.000
_cell.length_b   1.000
_cell.length_c   1.000
_cell.angle_alpha   90.00
_cell.angle_beta   90.00
_cell.angle_gamma   90.00
#
_symmetry.space_group_name_H-M   'P 1'
#
loop_
_entity.id
_entity.type
_entity.pdbx_description
1 polymer ?
#
loop_
_entity_poly.entity_id
_entity_poly.type
_entity_poly.pdbx_seq_one_letter_code
_entity_poly.pdbx_strand_id
1 'polypeptide(L)'
;MTGSKSLGRILALVCIVLACLPAAAHGALTPWRLDPWGGWEALEPVNPYATIQGGNPVSGWGNAGSSAVQITARAEVAFDVNKAELTADFVPTSREIIESDPRLFIAPLGRRLEWKVILTVRNPNDIPTHGAKVQGSFGPAFRATLSGRSQGDARIAGEDPRGMLPMDASFVWDVGDLGPNEAARAEISVVTRRDSSGRQEFEQEGVYPIDTGFKLTYSLLGKAQVRNTSPCSVIARVNPEALRPDGGPYDVAQKPIEQDWPFPERPFPERPVPVRPGLTNPLPAKPGVGGSVPIGAGQGGIAPSVSVKQSGEPAMITRAHHFVGENVDGSFMLVATGVSDNVGVEDDKFTVPTGEEAEWIVEIQVDNWESQPPSAVEWNGWTVTLLFGEHLTAEEIERVVTLPDPTVENDGELTIETDYPEPGITRVRLIWRWQQKANKKFVPGSRAYLALKVKTNGLPPSEKNLIFCDSINMEYNPVGGSYVHEMPLDPIYIKSADASYADISLTATRIDWRVLKPGTYAVLATEITTSGKGKLSVQFSEFDDLKRDSTPGKIATFYGFGNSLDAVETEGWIPAADLNSETLYIDLSEPVPVLMWSKISVGEEVSSAEYENEGVITFIVSNTQIGEGN
;
A
#
# COMPACT_ATOMS: atom_id res chain seq x y z
N MET A 1 -23.27 44.29 -38.47
CA MET A 1 -22.84 44.94 -37.21
C MET A 1 -23.81 44.51 -36.13
N THR A 2 -23.90 43.24 -35.69
CA THR A 2 -22.90 42.29 -35.16
C THR A 2 -22.03 42.85 -34.03
N GLY A 3 -22.26 42.32 -32.82
CA GLY A 3 -21.25 42.21 -31.78
C GLY A 3 -21.62 42.80 -30.42
N SER A 4 -22.20 42.00 -29.52
CA SER A 4 -21.80 41.87 -28.09
C SER A 4 -22.93 41.36 -27.18
N LYS A 5 -23.40 40.12 -27.35
CA LYS A 5 -24.13 39.39 -26.28
C LYS A 5 -23.90 37.88 -26.41
N SER A 6 -22.67 37.38 -26.20
CA SER A 6 -22.44 35.92 -26.18
C SER A 6 -21.30 35.42 -25.29
N LEU A 7 -20.76 36.21 -24.34
CA LEU A 7 -19.75 35.70 -23.40
C LEU A 7 -20.28 35.40 -21.98
N GLY A 8 -21.45 35.92 -21.59
CA GLY A 8 -21.98 35.76 -20.23
C GLY A 8 -22.85 34.51 -19.98
N ARG A 9 -23.01 33.62 -20.96
CA ARG A 9 -23.91 32.44 -20.84
C ARG A 9 -23.23 31.08 -21.03
N ILE A 10 -21.95 31.04 -21.41
CA ILE A 10 -21.20 29.78 -21.53
C ILE A 10 -20.52 29.42 -20.21
N LEU A 11 -20.10 30.39 -19.39
CA LEU A 11 -19.48 30.11 -18.09
C LEU A 11 -20.48 29.65 -17.01
N ALA A 12 -21.74 30.08 -17.09
CA ALA A 12 -22.77 29.68 -16.12
C ALA A 12 -23.34 28.27 -16.36
N LEU A 13 -23.21 27.72 -17.56
CA LEU A 13 -23.64 26.34 -17.84
C LEU A 13 -22.57 25.30 -17.47
N VAL A 14 -21.29 25.67 -17.43
CA VAL A 14 -20.22 24.77 -16.95
C VAL A 14 -20.24 24.66 -15.43
N CYS A 15 -20.56 25.74 -14.70
CA CYS A 15 -20.64 25.70 -13.24
C CYS A 15 -21.91 25.06 -12.66
N ILE A 16 -23.00 24.94 -13.44
CA ILE A 16 -24.24 24.29 -12.95
C ILE A 16 -24.28 22.79 -13.27
N VAL A 17 -23.45 22.29 -14.21
CA VAL A 17 -23.28 20.84 -14.43
C VAL A 17 -22.43 20.20 -13.32
N LEU A 18 -21.62 20.97 -12.58
CA LEU A 18 -20.85 20.48 -11.42
C LEU A 18 -21.63 20.44 -10.09
N ALA A 19 -22.80 21.08 -10.00
CA ALA A 19 -23.57 21.20 -8.74
C ALA A 19 -24.83 20.31 -8.68
N CYS A 20 -25.09 19.51 -9.71
CA CYS A 20 -26.24 18.59 -9.78
C CYS A 20 -25.89 17.24 -10.42
N LEU A 21 -24.63 16.78 -10.25
CA LEU A 21 -24.33 15.38 -10.50
C LEU A 21 -24.85 14.57 -9.30
N PRO A 22 -25.74 13.57 -9.50
CA PRO A 22 -25.93 12.56 -8.47
C PRO A 22 -24.55 12.00 -8.14
N ALA A 23 -24.27 11.75 -6.85
CA ALA A 23 -23.06 11.10 -6.35
C ALA A 23 -22.53 10.15 -7.43
N ALA A 24 -21.45 10.58 -8.10
CA ALA A 24 -20.98 9.89 -9.29
C ALA A 24 -20.80 8.43 -8.89
N ALA A 25 -21.50 7.53 -9.59
CA ALA A 25 -21.20 6.12 -9.53
C ALA A 25 -19.72 6.02 -9.91
N HIS A 26 -18.87 5.87 -8.88
CA HIS A 26 -17.45 5.60 -9.05
C HIS A 26 -17.41 4.36 -9.94
N GLY A 27 -16.64 4.42 -11.03
CA GLY A 27 -16.54 3.30 -11.97
C GLY A 27 -16.38 1.99 -11.20
N ALA A 28 -17.14 0.97 -11.58
CA ALA A 28 -17.15 -0.29 -10.85
C ALA A 28 -15.71 -0.76 -10.64
N LEU A 29 -15.30 -0.89 -9.37
CA LEU A 29 -14.01 -1.48 -9.03
C LEU A 29 -13.90 -2.83 -9.75
N THR A 30 -12.73 -3.12 -10.29
CA THR A 30 -12.43 -4.44 -10.85
C THR A 30 -11.56 -5.18 -9.83
N PRO A 31 -12.14 -5.97 -8.92
CA PRO A 31 -11.39 -6.82 -8.01
C PRO A 31 -10.91 -8.06 -8.76
N TRP A 32 -9.76 -8.58 -8.34
CA TRP A 32 -9.08 -9.72 -8.96
C TRP A 32 -8.88 -10.81 -7.92
N ARG A 33 -8.92 -12.08 -8.35
CA ARG A 33 -8.52 -13.24 -7.55
C ARG A 33 -7.36 -13.95 -8.23
N LEU A 34 -6.37 -14.35 -7.44
CA LEU A 34 -5.25 -15.14 -7.92
C LEU A 34 -5.71 -16.59 -8.14
N ASP A 35 -5.48 -17.11 -9.34
CA ASP A 35 -5.77 -18.49 -9.70
C ASP A 35 -4.68 -19.46 -9.21
N PRO A 36 -4.93 -20.78 -9.20
CA PRO A 36 -3.96 -21.78 -8.75
C PRO A 36 -2.67 -21.87 -9.59
N TRP A 37 -2.65 -21.30 -10.79
CA TRP A 37 -1.50 -21.28 -11.72
C TRP A 37 -0.70 -19.98 -11.63
N GLY A 38 -1.11 -19.04 -10.76
CA GLY A 38 -0.45 -17.76 -10.54
C GLY A 38 -0.92 -16.63 -11.46
N GLY A 39 -1.99 -16.82 -12.21
CA GLY A 39 -2.64 -15.79 -13.00
C GLY A 39 -3.68 -14.99 -12.22
N TRP A 40 -3.93 -13.74 -12.61
CA TRP A 40 -5.00 -12.93 -12.04
C TRP A 40 -6.27 -13.01 -12.89
N GLU A 41 -7.36 -13.44 -12.27
CA GLU A 41 -8.69 -13.46 -12.89
C GLU A 41 -9.55 -12.31 -12.36
N ALA A 42 -10.08 -11.49 -13.27
CA ALA A 42 -11.02 -10.43 -12.90
C ALA A 42 -12.32 -11.07 -12.38
N LEU A 43 -12.78 -10.61 -11.22
CA LEU A 43 -14.03 -11.09 -10.65
C LEU A 43 -15.20 -10.35 -11.28
N GLU A 44 -16.27 -11.10 -11.55
CA GLU A 44 -17.51 -10.57 -12.08
C GLU A 44 -18.07 -9.44 -11.20
N PRO A 45 -18.52 -8.31 -11.76
CA PRO A 45 -19.02 -7.16 -11.01
C PRO A 45 -20.38 -7.41 -10.31
N VAL A 46 -20.87 -8.65 -10.31
CA VAL A 46 -22.16 -9.07 -9.78
C VAL A 46 -22.21 -9.00 -8.25
N ASN A 47 -21.06 -9.08 -7.57
CA ASN A 47 -20.96 -8.92 -6.12
C ASN A 47 -19.96 -7.82 -5.76
N PRO A 48 -20.20 -7.05 -4.68
CA PRO A 48 -19.27 -6.03 -4.21
C PRO A 48 -18.12 -6.69 -3.43
N TYR A 49 -17.28 -7.46 -4.13
CA TYR A 49 -16.08 -8.11 -3.56
C TYR A 49 -15.10 -7.10 -2.96
N ALA A 50 -15.08 -5.89 -3.52
CA ALA A 50 -14.45 -4.73 -2.94
C ALA A 50 -15.35 -3.51 -3.16
N THR A 51 -15.42 -2.62 -2.18
CA THR A 51 -16.00 -1.28 -2.32
C THR A 51 -15.06 -0.23 -1.76
N ILE A 52 -15.02 0.93 -2.39
CA ILE A 52 -14.30 2.10 -1.88
C ILE A 52 -15.27 3.18 -1.43
N GLN A 53 -14.91 3.94 -0.40
CA GLN A 53 -15.57 5.21 -0.09
C GLN A 53 -14.67 6.38 -0.52
N GLY A 54 -15.28 7.33 -1.24
CA GLY A 54 -14.60 8.47 -1.86
C GLY A 54 -13.78 9.30 -0.87
N GLY A 55 -12.66 9.84 -1.35
CA GLY A 55 -11.71 10.60 -0.53
C GLY A 55 -12.00 12.09 -0.41
N ASN A 56 -11.47 12.69 0.66
CA ASN A 56 -11.46 14.14 0.87
C ASN A 56 -10.47 14.80 -0.10
N PRO A 57 -10.79 15.97 -0.70
CA PRO A 57 -9.76 16.86 -1.18
C PRO A 57 -8.96 17.39 0.02
N VAL A 58 -7.64 17.33 -0.06
CA VAL A 58 -6.75 17.84 0.97
C VAL A 58 -5.81 18.86 0.33
N SER A 59 -5.83 20.09 0.84
CA SER A 59 -4.98 21.19 0.39
C SER A 59 -4.03 21.59 1.52
N GLY A 60 -2.73 21.63 1.24
CA GLY A 60 -1.70 22.09 2.19
C GLY A 60 -1.04 23.38 1.71
N TRP A 61 -0.83 24.33 2.64
CA TRP A 61 -0.14 25.60 2.38
C TRP A 61 1.10 25.71 3.27
N GLY A 62 2.29 25.91 2.67
CA GLY A 62 3.53 26.24 3.40
C GLY A 62 4.73 25.39 2.99
N ASN A 63 5.95 25.93 3.18
CA ASN A 63 7.22 25.29 2.74
C ASN A 63 7.61 24.04 3.56
N ALA A 64 6.78 23.69 4.55
CA ALA A 64 6.75 22.40 5.25
C ALA A 64 5.35 22.19 5.85
N GLY A 65 4.33 22.05 4.99
CA GLY A 65 3.00 21.63 5.40
C GLY A 65 2.86 20.11 5.34
N SER A 66 2.47 19.46 6.44
CA SER A 66 2.07 18.05 6.44
C SER A 66 0.56 17.95 6.55
N SER A 67 -0.07 17.19 5.66
CA SER A 67 -1.46 16.75 5.85
C SER A 67 -1.51 15.23 5.89
N ALA A 68 -2.19 14.68 6.89
CA ALA A 68 -2.35 13.24 7.08
C ALA A 68 -3.77 12.83 6.73
N VAL A 69 -3.90 11.76 5.96
CA VAL A 69 -5.17 11.12 5.63
C VAL A 69 -5.18 9.71 6.18
N GLN A 70 -6.20 9.39 6.97
CA GLN A 70 -6.43 8.02 7.44
C GLN A 70 -7.07 7.21 6.31
N ILE A 71 -6.48 6.06 6.02
CA ILE A 71 -7.04 5.07 5.12
C ILE A 71 -7.41 3.82 5.92
N THR A 72 -8.69 3.52 5.97
CA THR A 72 -9.22 2.34 6.67
C THR A 72 -9.43 1.20 5.69
N ALA A 73 -8.80 0.06 5.92
CA ALA A 73 -9.10 -1.17 5.20
C ALA A 73 -9.87 -2.12 6.11
N ARG A 74 -11.03 -2.60 5.64
CA ARG A 74 -11.87 -3.58 6.34
C ARG A 74 -12.10 -4.78 5.43
N ALA A 75 -12.07 -5.98 5.97
CA ALA A 75 -12.43 -7.19 5.26
C ALA A 75 -13.52 -7.96 6.01
N GLU A 76 -14.63 -8.20 5.34
CA GLU A 76 -15.67 -9.14 5.75
C GLU A 76 -15.38 -10.47 5.04
N VAL A 77 -14.90 -11.45 5.81
CA VAL A 77 -14.53 -12.77 5.26
C VAL A 77 -15.71 -13.72 5.40
N ALA A 78 -16.26 -14.16 4.27
CA ALA A 78 -17.25 -15.22 4.20
C ALA A 78 -16.58 -16.59 4.03
N PHE A 79 -17.21 -17.65 4.55
CA PHE A 79 -16.75 -19.02 4.34
C PHE A 79 -16.74 -19.36 2.84
N ASP A 80 -15.63 -19.83 2.28
CA ASP A 80 -15.74 -20.74 1.13
C ASP A 80 -16.28 -22.05 1.67
N VAL A 81 -17.54 -22.30 1.35
CA VAL A 81 -18.19 -23.54 1.74
C VAL A 81 -17.82 -24.61 0.73
N ASN A 82 -16.60 -25.13 0.85
CA ASN A 82 -16.22 -26.36 0.18
C ASN A 82 -17.27 -27.41 0.51
N LYS A 83 -18.10 -27.73 -0.49
CA LYS A 83 -19.28 -28.56 -0.29
C LYS A 83 -18.85 -29.91 0.27
N ALA A 84 -19.68 -30.50 1.15
CA ALA A 84 -19.41 -31.81 1.70
C ALA A 84 -19.00 -32.79 0.59
N GLU A 85 -17.91 -33.48 0.81
CA GLU A 85 -17.32 -34.40 -0.15
C GLU A 85 -18.05 -35.74 -0.05
N LEU A 86 -18.34 -36.35 -1.20
CA LEU A 86 -18.81 -37.73 -1.31
C LEU A 86 -17.82 -38.48 -2.20
N THR A 87 -17.15 -39.48 -1.63
CA THR A 87 -16.32 -40.43 -2.40
C THR A 87 -16.91 -41.83 -2.34
N ALA A 88 -16.65 -42.61 -3.40
CA ALA A 88 -17.02 -44.02 -3.47
C ALA A 88 -15.85 -44.78 -4.08
N ASP A 89 -15.14 -45.54 -3.26
CA ASP A 89 -13.96 -46.30 -3.68
C ASP A 89 -14.36 -47.76 -3.88
N PHE A 90 -14.07 -48.29 -5.07
CA PHE A 90 -14.39 -49.67 -5.44
C PHE A 90 -13.11 -50.50 -5.38
N VAL A 91 -12.96 -51.29 -4.31
CA VAL A 91 -11.77 -52.11 -4.10
C VAL A 91 -12.05 -53.54 -4.56
N PRO A 92 -11.41 -54.06 -5.62
CA PRO A 92 -11.57 -55.45 -6.02
C PRO A 92 -10.99 -56.38 -4.95
N THR A 93 -11.80 -57.33 -4.49
CA THR A 93 -11.39 -58.36 -3.51
C THR A 93 -10.98 -59.66 -4.22
N SER A 94 -11.58 -59.94 -5.37
CA SER A 94 -11.21 -61.06 -6.23
C SER A 94 -9.99 -60.72 -7.08
N ARG A 95 -9.02 -61.65 -7.17
CA ARG A 95 -7.74 -61.43 -7.87
C ARG A 95 -7.89 -61.40 -9.39
N GLU A 96 -9.00 -61.92 -9.90
CA GLU A 96 -9.31 -62.01 -11.31
C GLU A 96 -9.90 -60.72 -11.89
N ILE A 97 -10.13 -59.71 -11.05
CA ILE A 97 -10.60 -58.38 -11.49
C ILE A 97 -9.39 -57.54 -11.86
N ILE A 98 -9.39 -57.03 -13.09
CA ILE A 98 -8.36 -56.11 -13.59
C ILE A 98 -8.92 -54.69 -13.51
N GLU A 99 -8.24 -53.81 -12.80
CA GLU A 99 -8.57 -52.38 -12.76
C GLU A 99 -8.08 -51.73 -14.07
N SER A 100 -9.02 -51.20 -14.87
CA SER A 100 -8.68 -50.47 -16.09
C SER A 100 -8.62 -48.96 -15.84
N ASP A 101 -9.49 -48.45 -14.97
CA ASP A 101 -9.61 -47.06 -14.53
C ASP A 101 -10.27 -47.09 -13.13
N PRO A 102 -10.05 -46.09 -12.24
CA PRO A 102 -10.70 -45.99 -10.92
C PRO A 102 -12.20 -46.32 -10.81
N ARG A 103 -12.97 -46.21 -11.90
CA ARG A 103 -14.42 -46.55 -11.96
C ARG A 103 -14.77 -47.56 -13.07
N LEU A 104 -13.78 -48.23 -13.65
CA LEU A 104 -13.96 -49.21 -14.72
C LEU A 104 -13.08 -50.44 -14.51
N PHE A 105 -13.73 -51.59 -14.35
CA PHE A 105 -13.06 -52.87 -14.15
C PHE A 105 -13.25 -53.80 -15.35
N ILE A 106 -12.33 -54.75 -15.53
CA ILE A 106 -12.43 -55.84 -16.51
C ILE A 106 -12.44 -57.15 -15.74
N ALA A 107 -13.34 -58.06 -16.12
CA ALA A 107 -13.61 -59.30 -15.37
C ALA A 107 -13.86 -60.52 -16.28
N PRO A 108 -13.51 -61.74 -15.85
CA PRO A 108 -13.85 -62.97 -16.56
C PRO A 108 -15.34 -63.34 -16.44
N LEU A 109 -15.87 -63.98 -17.47
CA LEU A 109 -17.23 -64.56 -17.45
C LEU A 109 -17.36 -65.71 -16.44
N GLY A 110 -18.57 -65.87 -15.87
CA GLY A 110 -18.98 -67.05 -15.10
C GLY A 110 -18.24 -67.29 -13.78
N ARG A 111 -17.56 -66.28 -13.22
CA ARG A 111 -16.85 -66.36 -11.93
C ARG A 111 -17.60 -65.59 -10.85
N ARG A 112 -17.43 -66.02 -9.59
CA ARG A 112 -17.88 -65.24 -8.44
C ARG A 112 -16.85 -64.15 -8.19
N LEU A 113 -17.24 -62.90 -8.40
CA LEU A 113 -16.35 -61.76 -8.22
C LEU A 113 -16.90 -60.85 -7.13
N GLU A 114 -16.00 -60.31 -6.33
CA GLU A 114 -16.33 -59.50 -5.16
C GLU A 114 -15.55 -58.19 -5.16
N TRP A 115 -16.27 -57.10 -4.86
CA TRP A 115 -15.76 -55.78 -4.60
C TRP A 115 -16.15 -55.35 -3.19
N LYS A 116 -15.27 -54.60 -2.54
CA LYS A 116 -15.59 -53.81 -1.36
C LYS A 116 -15.76 -52.35 -1.78
N VAL A 117 -16.98 -51.84 -1.64
CA VAL A 117 -17.30 -50.43 -1.90
C VAL A 117 -17.24 -49.66 -0.60
N ILE A 118 -16.42 -48.61 -0.57
CA ILE A 118 -16.24 -47.73 0.57
C ILE A 118 -16.81 -46.37 0.21
N LEU A 119 -17.92 -46.00 0.87
CA LEU A 119 -18.51 -44.67 0.76
C LEU A 119 -17.99 -43.79 1.90
N THR A 120 -17.47 -42.62 1.58
CA THR A 120 -17.04 -41.63 2.58
C THR A 120 -17.77 -40.32 2.33
N VAL A 121 -18.42 -39.81 3.37
CA VAL A 121 -18.99 -38.46 3.41
C VAL A 121 -18.14 -37.64 4.38
N ARG A 122 -17.56 -36.55 3.91
CA ARG A 122 -16.73 -35.66 4.74
C ARG A 122 -17.30 -34.26 4.73
N ASN A 123 -17.35 -33.62 5.89
CA ASN A 123 -17.57 -32.19 6.01
C ASN A 123 -16.23 -31.47 6.15
N PRO A 124 -15.64 -30.91 5.06
CA PRO A 124 -14.39 -30.18 5.15
C PRO A 124 -14.55 -28.77 5.72
N ASN A 125 -15.77 -28.35 6.05
CA ASN A 125 -16.06 -26.98 6.51
C ASN A 125 -15.88 -26.84 8.03
N ASP A 126 -15.64 -25.61 8.47
CA ASP A 126 -15.61 -25.22 9.90
C ASP A 126 -17.02 -25.05 10.53
N ILE A 127 -18.07 -25.38 9.78
CA ILE A 127 -19.47 -25.28 10.19
C ILE A 127 -20.19 -26.62 10.01
N PRO A 128 -21.15 -26.98 10.88
CA PRO A 128 -21.84 -28.27 10.77
C PRO A 128 -22.67 -28.39 9.48
N THR A 129 -22.65 -29.57 8.88
CA THR A 129 -23.65 -29.97 7.88
C THR A 129 -24.80 -30.70 8.57
N HIS A 130 -26.03 -30.43 8.16
CA HIS A 130 -27.22 -31.02 8.76
C HIS A 130 -27.94 -31.96 7.81
N GLY A 131 -28.45 -33.07 8.33
CA GLY A 131 -29.31 -34.01 7.60
C GLY A 131 -28.67 -34.60 6.35
N ALA A 132 -27.37 -34.94 6.40
CA ALA A 132 -26.67 -35.58 5.30
C ALA A 132 -27.25 -36.98 5.02
N LYS A 133 -27.52 -37.23 3.74
CA LYS A 133 -28.15 -38.46 3.24
C LYS A 133 -27.58 -38.89 1.91
N VAL A 134 -27.13 -40.13 1.81
CA VAL A 134 -26.63 -40.74 0.58
C VAL A 134 -27.67 -41.72 0.02
N GLN A 135 -27.89 -41.68 -1.30
CA GLN A 135 -28.77 -42.57 -2.03
C GLN A 135 -28.06 -43.10 -3.28
N GLY A 136 -28.30 -44.34 -3.66
CA GLY A 136 -27.78 -44.91 -4.90
C GLY A 136 -28.48 -46.21 -5.25
N SER A 137 -28.16 -46.79 -6.41
CA SER A 137 -28.61 -48.13 -6.79
C SER A 137 -27.47 -48.95 -7.34
N PHE A 138 -27.51 -50.25 -7.07
CA PHE A 138 -26.61 -51.23 -7.66
C PHE A 138 -27.26 -51.93 -8.83
N GLY A 139 -26.48 -52.22 -9.86
CA GLY A 139 -26.97 -52.89 -11.06
C GLY A 139 -27.48 -54.31 -10.79
N PRO A 140 -28.37 -54.83 -11.65
CA PRO A 140 -29.08 -56.09 -11.43
C PRO A 140 -28.15 -57.31 -11.44
N ALA A 141 -26.97 -57.17 -12.07
CA ALA A 141 -25.93 -58.20 -12.17
C ALA A 141 -25.23 -58.51 -10.82
N PHE A 142 -25.52 -57.69 -9.80
CA PHE A 142 -24.81 -57.68 -8.54
C PHE A 142 -25.77 -57.89 -7.37
N ARG A 143 -25.21 -58.43 -6.29
CA ARG A 143 -25.80 -58.46 -4.97
C ARG A 143 -24.95 -57.60 -4.05
N ALA A 144 -25.56 -56.58 -3.48
CA ALA A 144 -24.92 -55.72 -2.50
C ALA A 144 -25.38 -56.07 -1.07
N THR A 145 -24.45 -56.10 -0.13
CA THR A 145 -24.71 -56.34 1.28
C THR A 145 -23.94 -55.34 2.12
N LEU A 146 -24.63 -54.64 3.03
CA LEU A 146 -24.00 -53.69 3.93
C LEU A 146 -23.09 -54.44 4.91
N SER A 147 -21.79 -54.15 4.89
CA SER A 147 -20.79 -54.82 5.74
C SER A 147 -20.42 -54.02 6.98
N GLY A 148 -20.58 -52.69 6.96
CA GLY A 148 -20.29 -51.84 8.12
C GLY A 148 -20.65 -50.38 7.90
N ARG A 149 -20.73 -49.61 8.99
CA ARG A 149 -20.91 -48.15 8.97
C ARG A 149 -20.35 -47.51 10.23
N SER A 150 -19.85 -46.28 10.13
CA SER A 150 -19.32 -45.53 11.28
C SER A 150 -20.37 -44.64 11.95
N GLN A 151 -21.35 -44.13 11.19
CA GLN A 151 -22.34 -43.17 11.68
C GLN A 151 -23.67 -43.28 10.90
N GLY A 152 -24.77 -42.94 11.55
CA GLY A 152 -26.10 -42.92 10.96
C GLY A 152 -26.63 -44.32 10.64
N ASP A 153 -27.78 -44.36 9.97
CA ASP A 153 -28.45 -45.60 9.59
C ASP A 153 -28.37 -45.84 8.09
N ALA A 154 -27.78 -46.97 7.70
CA ALA A 154 -27.66 -47.42 6.33
C ALA A 154 -28.50 -48.68 6.10
N ARG A 155 -29.17 -48.75 4.95
CA ARG A 155 -29.99 -49.89 4.53
C ARG A 155 -29.90 -50.12 3.03
N ILE A 156 -30.04 -51.37 2.64
CA ILE A 156 -30.20 -51.80 1.25
C ILE A 156 -31.60 -52.41 1.14
N ALA A 157 -32.45 -51.83 0.29
CA ALA A 157 -33.79 -52.33 0.02
C ALA A 157 -33.84 -52.96 -1.38
N GLY A 158 -34.44 -54.14 -1.48
CA GLY A 158 -34.47 -54.96 -2.71
C GLY A 158 -33.86 -56.35 -2.56
N GLU A 159 -33.46 -56.80 -1.36
CA GLU A 159 -33.07 -58.20 -1.15
C GLU A 159 -34.29 -59.11 -1.30
N ASP A 160 -34.35 -59.86 -2.40
CA ASP A 160 -35.03 -61.15 -2.42
C ASP A 160 -34.12 -62.18 -1.72
N PRO A 161 -34.50 -62.71 -0.55
CA PRO A 161 -33.72 -63.74 0.15
C PRO A 161 -33.52 -65.01 -0.68
N ARG A 162 -34.29 -65.19 -1.76
CA ARG A 162 -34.30 -66.36 -2.64
C ARG A 162 -33.68 -66.09 -4.03
N GLY A 163 -33.24 -64.87 -4.33
CA GLY A 163 -32.49 -64.55 -5.56
C GLY A 163 -33.24 -64.70 -6.88
N MET A 164 -34.58 -64.60 -6.89
CA MET A 164 -35.43 -64.95 -8.03
C MET A 164 -35.94 -63.76 -8.86
N LEU A 165 -35.66 -62.50 -8.49
CA LEU A 165 -36.10 -61.32 -9.25
C LEU A 165 -34.95 -60.38 -9.61
N PRO A 166 -34.83 -59.94 -10.89
CA PRO A 166 -33.93 -58.86 -11.28
C PRO A 166 -34.53 -57.54 -10.79
N MET A 167 -34.10 -57.07 -9.63
CA MET A 167 -34.38 -55.72 -9.15
C MET A 167 -33.08 -55.03 -8.80
N ASP A 168 -32.99 -53.75 -9.15
CA ASP A 168 -31.93 -52.86 -8.70
C ASP A 168 -31.96 -52.79 -7.17
N ALA A 169 -30.82 -53.07 -6.53
CA ALA A 169 -30.73 -52.94 -5.08
C ALA A 169 -30.55 -51.44 -4.74
N SER A 170 -31.53 -50.87 -4.05
CA SER A 170 -31.48 -49.45 -3.64
C SER A 170 -30.74 -49.30 -2.32
N PHE A 171 -29.74 -48.41 -2.29
CA PHE A 171 -28.98 -48.04 -1.10
C PHE A 171 -29.47 -46.71 -0.57
N VAL A 172 -29.72 -46.64 0.73
CA VAL A 172 -30.04 -45.40 1.45
C VAL A 172 -29.24 -45.36 2.73
N TRP A 173 -28.54 -44.26 2.96
CA TRP A 173 -27.79 -44.01 4.17
C TRP A 173 -28.09 -42.61 4.71
N ASP A 174 -28.81 -42.58 5.82
CA ASP A 174 -29.10 -41.37 6.58
C ASP A 174 -27.94 -41.15 7.57
N VAL A 175 -26.95 -40.34 7.16
CA VAL A 175 -25.72 -40.05 7.92
C VAL A 175 -26.04 -39.21 9.16
N GLY A 176 -26.94 -38.23 9.01
CA GLY A 176 -27.29 -37.27 10.05
C GLY A 176 -26.44 -36.01 9.98
N ASP A 177 -26.11 -35.44 11.14
CA ASP A 177 -25.34 -34.21 11.22
C ASP A 177 -23.84 -34.54 11.32
N LEU A 178 -23.02 -33.79 10.59
CA LEU A 178 -21.56 -33.87 10.68
C LEU A 178 -21.01 -32.54 11.15
N GLY A 179 -20.26 -32.56 12.24
CA GLY A 179 -19.51 -31.43 12.75
C GLY A 179 -18.35 -31.03 11.83
N PRO A 180 -17.64 -29.95 12.19
CA PRO A 180 -16.47 -29.50 11.44
C PRO A 180 -15.40 -30.58 11.29
N ASN A 181 -14.89 -30.77 10.07
CA ASN A 181 -13.88 -31.78 9.71
C ASN A 181 -14.25 -33.24 10.03
N GLU A 182 -15.52 -33.50 10.37
CA GLU A 182 -16.01 -34.84 10.66
C GLU A 182 -16.26 -35.62 9.36
N ALA A 183 -16.05 -36.92 9.40
CA ALA A 183 -16.31 -37.82 8.29
C ALA A 183 -17.05 -39.06 8.76
N ALA A 184 -18.00 -39.49 7.93
CA ALA A 184 -18.70 -40.76 8.09
C ALA A 184 -18.34 -41.71 6.95
N ARG A 185 -18.34 -43.00 7.25
CA ARG A 185 -17.99 -44.06 6.31
C ARG A 185 -19.03 -45.18 6.34
N ALA A 186 -19.39 -45.70 5.17
CA ALA A 186 -20.15 -46.93 5.00
C ALA A 186 -19.36 -47.91 4.11
N GLU A 187 -19.42 -49.19 4.46
CA GLU A 187 -18.79 -50.26 3.70
C GLU A 187 -19.85 -51.23 3.18
N ILE A 188 -19.75 -51.58 1.91
CA ILE A 188 -20.70 -52.44 1.20
C ILE A 188 -19.90 -53.52 0.47
N SER A 189 -20.22 -54.79 0.70
CA SER A 189 -19.71 -55.90 -0.11
C SER A 189 -20.63 -56.05 -1.32
N VAL A 190 -20.06 -56.06 -2.52
CA VAL A 190 -20.77 -56.23 -3.78
C VAL A 190 -20.23 -57.47 -4.47
N VAL A 191 -21.11 -58.44 -4.75
CA VAL A 191 -20.74 -59.73 -5.32
C VAL A 191 -21.58 -59.98 -6.57
N THR A 192 -21.01 -60.58 -7.61
CA THR A 192 -21.79 -61.07 -8.75
C THR A 192 -22.92 -62.02 -8.30
N ARG A 193 -24.11 -61.88 -8.88
CA ARG A 193 -25.24 -62.74 -8.52
C ARG A 193 -25.08 -64.13 -9.13
N ARG A 194 -25.92 -65.06 -8.69
CA ARG A 194 -26.19 -66.34 -9.37
C ARG A 194 -27.52 -66.28 -10.09
N ASP A 195 -27.60 -66.88 -11.28
CA ASP A 195 -28.86 -67.12 -11.98
C ASP A 195 -29.69 -68.22 -11.29
N SER A 196 -30.93 -68.41 -11.76
CA SER A 196 -31.85 -69.44 -11.26
C SER A 196 -31.37 -70.88 -11.46
N SER A 197 -30.30 -71.09 -12.23
CA SER A 197 -29.64 -72.39 -12.45
C SER A 197 -28.37 -72.58 -11.60
N GLY A 198 -28.01 -71.60 -10.78
CA GLY A 198 -26.82 -71.62 -9.91
C GLY A 198 -25.51 -71.21 -10.59
N ARG A 199 -25.54 -70.77 -11.86
CA ARG A 199 -24.40 -70.22 -12.59
C ARG A 199 -24.20 -68.76 -12.23
N GLN A 200 -22.95 -68.29 -12.19
CA GLN A 200 -22.63 -66.89 -11.86
C GLN A 200 -23.00 -65.96 -13.02
N GLU A 201 -23.51 -64.76 -12.73
CA GLU A 201 -23.78 -63.72 -13.75
C GLU A 201 -22.48 -63.19 -14.39
N PHE A 202 -22.63 -62.60 -15.58
CA PHE A 202 -21.65 -62.50 -16.71
C PHE A 202 -21.68 -63.71 -17.67
N GLU A 203 -22.86 -64.01 -18.25
CA GLU A 203 -22.99 -65.06 -19.27
C GLU A 203 -22.51 -64.61 -20.67
N GLN A 204 -22.48 -63.31 -20.93
CA GLN A 204 -22.13 -62.72 -22.21
C GLN A 204 -21.09 -61.63 -22.01
N GLU A 205 -20.30 -61.39 -23.05
CA GLU A 205 -19.41 -60.23 -23.03
C GLU A 205 -20.23 -58.94 -23.08
N GLY A 206 -19.88 -57.95 -22.27
CA GLY A 206 -20.63 -56.70 -22.19
C GLY A 206 -20.21 -55.80 -21.03
N VAL A 207 -20.86 -54.64 -20.94
CA VAL A 207 -20.67 -53.67 -19.86
C VAL A 207 -21.82 -53.80 -18.87
N TYR A 208 -21.47 -53.99 -17.60
CA TYR A 208 -22.40 -54.18 -16.50
C TYR A 208 -22.16 -53.09 -15.44
N PRO A 209 -23.11 -52.19 -15.17
CA PRO A 209 -22.94 -51.17 -14.15
C PRO A 209 -22.94 -51.82 -12.75
N ILE A 210 -21.91 -51.54 -11.95
CA ILE A 210 -21.91 -51.90 -10.53
C ILE A 210 -22.90 -51.01 -9.80
N ASP A 211 -22.84 -49.70 -10.05
CA ASP A 211 -23.75 -48.70 -9.53
C ASP A 211 -24.11 -47.65 -10.59
N THR A 212 -25.13 -46.85 -10.30
CA THR A 212 -25.58 -45.73 -11.16
C THR A 212 -25.04 -44.36 -10.73
N GLY A 213 -24.15 -44.33 -9.73
CA GLY A 213 -23.68 -43.13 -9.05
C GLY A 213 -24.44 -42.88 -7.75
N PHE A 214 -23.72 -42.49 -6.70
CA PHE A 214 -24.29 -42.15 -5.41
C PHE A 214 -24.57 -40.65 -5.33
N LYS A 215 -25.74 -40.29 -4.80
CA LYS A 215 -26.20 -38.92 -4.57
C LYS A 215 -26.21 -38.61 -3.08
N LEU A 216 -25.45 -37.61 -2.66
CA LEU A 216 -25.49 -37.01 -1.33
C LEU A 216 -26.38 -35.76 -1.35
N THR A 217 -27.32 -35.67 -0.41
CA THR A 217 -28.11 -34.47 -0.11
C THR A 217 -27.88 -34.04 1.33
N TYR A 218 -27.74 -32.74 1.60
CA TYR A 218 -27.53 -32.20 2.95
C TYR A 218 -27.95 -30.72 3.02
N SER A 219 -28.00 -30.14 4.21
CA SER A 219 -28.20 -28.72 4.43
C SER A 219 -26.93 -28.08 5.01
N LEU A 220 -26.55 -26.93 4.47
CA LEU A 220 -25.43 -26.12 4.97
C LEU A 220 -25.90 -24.67 5.08
N LEU A 221 -25.79 -24.06 6.26
CA LEU A 221 -26.33 -22.74 6.56
C LEU A 221 -27.82 -22.58 6.19
N GLY A 222 -28.61 -23.65 6.37
CA GLY A 222 -30.04 -23.68 6.04
C GLY A 222 -30.38 -23.82 4.55
N LYS A 223 -29.37 -23.95 3.66
CA LYS A 223 -29.57 -24.18 2.22
C LYS A 223 -29.32 -25.63 1.87
N ALA A 224 -30.23 -26.22 1.09
CA ALA A 224 -30.08 -27.58 0.57
C ALA A 224 -28.95 -27.65 -0.48
N GLN A 225 -28.15 -28.71 -0.41
CA GLN A 225 -27.03 -28.99 -1.30
C GLN A 225 -27.10 -30.43 -1.82
N VAL A 226 -26.52 -30.65 -3.00
CA VAL A 226 -26.48 -31.96 -3.68
C VAL A 226 -25.10 -32.23 -4.26
N ARG A 227 -24.62 -33.47 -4.11
CA ARG A 227 -23.39 -33.98 -4.71
C ARG A 227 -23.62 -35.38 -5.28
N ASN A 228 -22.93 -35.71 -6.36
CA ASN A 228 -23.04 -37.01 -7.02
C ASN A 228 -21.65 -37.60 -7.27
N THR A 229 -21.51 -38.92 -7.19
CA THR A 229 -20.35 -39.62 -7.75
C THR A 229 -20.65 -40.09 -9.18
N SER A 230 -19.61 -40.28 -9.98
CA SER A 230 -19.73 -40.96 -11.27
C SER A 230 -20.13 -42.44 -11.09
N PRO A 231 -20.87 -43.05 -12.03
CA PRO A 231 -21.18 -44.48 -12.00
C PRO A 231 -19.92 -45.33 -12.19
N CYS A 232 -19.92 -46.54 -11.64
CA CYS A 232 -18.88 -47.54 -11.81
C CYS A 232 -19.38 -48.72 -12.65
N SER A 233 -18.54 -49.28 -13.52
CA SER A 233 -18.92 -50.39 -14.41
C SER A 233 -17.86 -51.48 -14.50
N VAL A 234 -18.29 -52.67 -14.93
CA VAL A 234 -17.44 -53.83 -15.24
C VAL A 234 -17.62 -54.22 -16.69
N ILE A 235 -16.52 -54.40 -17.42
CA ILE A 235 -16.49 -55.03 -18.74
C ILE A 235 -16.23 -56.53 -18.53
N ALA A 236 -17.25 -57.35 -18.71
CA ALA A 236 -17.10 -58.80 -18.60
C ALA A 236 -16.68 -59.41 -19.95
N ARG A 237 -15.65 -60.26 -19.97
CA ARG A 237 -15.13 -60.92 -21.19
C ARG A 237 -14.63 -62.34 -20.96
N VAL A 238 -14.53 -63.13 -22.04
CA VAL A 238 -14.00 -64.50 -22.01
C VAL A 238 -12.51 -64.52 -21.69
N ASN A 239 -11.74 -63.58 -22.25
CA ASN A 239 -10.31 -63.42 -21.99
C ASN A 239 -10.03 -61.98 -21.49
N PRO A 240 -10.05 -61.75 -20.17
CA PRO A 240 -9.83 -60.41 -19.59
C PRO A 240 -8.38 -59.92 -19.77
N GLU A 241 -7.41 -60.82 -19.93
CA GLU A 241 -5.98 -60.49 -20.10
C GLU A 241 -5.55 -60.25 -21.55
N ALA A 242 -6.42 -60.52 -22.53
CA ALA A 242 -6.09 -60.26 -23.93
C ALA A 242 -6.00 -58.75 -24.18
N LEU A 243 -4.78 -58.24 -24.34
CA LEU A 243 -4.48 -56.89 -24.81
C LEU A 243 -5.06 -56.66 -26.21
N ARG A 244 -5.64 -55.48 -26.43
CA ARG A 244 -5.87 -54.92 -27.77
C ARG A 244 -4.48 -54.79 -28.46
N PRO A 245 -4.28 -55.24 -29.71
CA PRO A 245 -2.98 -55.14 -30.40
C PRO A 245 -2.40 -53.72 -30.52
N ASP A 246 -3.21 -52.69 -30.28
CA ASP A 246 -2.93 -51.27 -30.48
C ASP A 246 -2.86 -50.45 -29.18
N GLY A 247 -3.06 -51.06 -28.00
CA GLY A 247 -2.96 -50.38 -26.70
C GLY A 247 -4.00 -49.26 -26.46
N GLY A 248 -5.05 -49.16 -27.29
CA GLY A 248 -6.12 -48.17 -27.12
C GLY A 248 -7.25 -48.63 -26.17
N PRO A 249 -8.01 -47.70 -25.56
CA PRO A 249 -9.18 -48.03 -24.72
C PRO A 249 -10.23 -48.80 -25.54
N TYR A 250 -11.00 -49.69 -24.91
CA TYR A 250 -11.99 -50.54 -25.59
C TYR A 250 -13.25 -49.77 -25.98
N ASP A 251 -13.56 -49.67 -27.28
CA ASP A 251 -14.86 -49.21 -27.76
C ASP A 251 -15.89 -50.33 -27.60
N VAL A 252 -16.79 -50.20 -26.64
CA VAL A 252 -17.97 -51.07 -26.49
C VAL A 252 -19.21 -50.21 -26.62
N ALA A 253 -20.12 -50.60 -27.51
CA ALA A 253 -21.39 -49.91 -27.71
C ALA A 253 -22.17 -49.83 -26.38
N GLN A 254 -22.42 -48.61 -25.90
CA GLN A 254 -23.32 -48.37 -24.78
C GLN A 254 -24.72 -48.86 -25.17
N LYS A 255 -25.32 -49.75 -24.37
CA LYS A 255 -26.78 -49.93 -24.42
C LYS A 255 -27.42 -48.62 -23.96
N PRO A 256 -28.48 -48.13 -24.62
CA PRO A 256 -29.12 -46.87 -24.26
C PRO A 256 -29.55 -46.90 -22.80
N ILE A 257 -29.16 -45.86 -22.06
CA ILE A 257 -29.71 -45.53 -20.76
C ILE A 257 -31.16 -45.11 -21.02
N GLU A 258 -32.15 -45.84 -20.49
CA GLU A 258 -33.54 -45.38 -20.44
C GLU A 258 -33.58 -44.14 -19.54
N GLN A 259 -33.43 -42.98 -20.17
CA GLN A 259 -33.58 -41.68 -19.56
C GLN A 259 -35.06 -41.31 -19.62
N ASP A 260 -35.84 -41.73 -18.63
CA ASP A 260 -37.14 -41.12 -18.33
C ASP A 260 -37.54 -41.39 -16.88
N TRP A 261 -37.34 -40.41 -16.00
CA TRP A 261 -38.14 -40.27 -14.78
C TRP A 261 -39.11 -39.11 -14.99
N PRO A 262 -40.42 -39.37 -15.14
CA PRO A 262 -41.41 -38.31 -15.16
C PRO A 262 -41.66 -37.82 -13.73
N PHE A 263 -41.58 -36.51 -13.51
CA PHE A 263 -42.10 -35.88 -12.30
C PHE A 263 -43.63 -35.78 -12.39
N PRO A 264 -44.39 -36.19 -11.35
CA PRO A 264 -45.66 -35.57 -11.05
C PRO A 264 -45.42 -34.35 -10.15
N GLU A 265 -45.75 -33.17 -10.66
CA GLU A 265 -45.88 -31.95 -9.84
C GLU A 265 -47.12 -32.00 -8.93
N ARG A 266 -47.00 -31.28 -7.79
CA ARG A 266 -48.02 -30.73 -6.85
C ARG A 266 -48.14 -31.43 -5.48
N PRO A 267 -48.70 -30.75 -4.46
CA PRO A 267 -48.34 -29.44 -3.88
C PRO A 267 -48.15 -29.55 -2.34
N PHE A 268 -47.45 -28.60 -1.72
CA PHE A 268 -47.29 -28.56 -0.26
C PHE A 268 -48.60 -28.19 0.47
N PRO A 269 -49.04 -28.95 1.50
CA PRO A 269 -50.01 -28.48 2.47
C PRO A 269 -49.36 -27.62 3.56
N GLU A 270 -50.01 -26.51 3.90
CA GLU A 270 -49.64 -25.58 4.98
C GLU A 270 -49.90 -26.10 6.41
N ARG A 271 -49.03 -25.64 7.34
CA ARG A 271 -49.23 -25.35 8.80
C ARG A 271 -49.32 -26.53 9.79
N PRO A 272 -49.04 -26.35 11.12
CA PRO A 272 -49.08 -25.10 11.90
C PRO A 272 -47.91 -24.80 12.87
N VAL A 273 -47.88 -23.52 13.27
CA VAL A 273 -47.06 -22.87 14.31
C VAL A 273 -47.28 -23.49 15.71
N PRO A 274 -46.22 -23.65 16.54
CA PRO A 274 -46.38 -23.77 17.98
C PRO A 274 -46.10 -22.46 18.73
N VAL A 275 -47.07 -22.12 19.59
CA VAL A 275 -47.12 -21.02 20.54
C VAL A 275 -46.17 -21.24 21.74
N ARG A 276 -45.61 -20.15 22.26
CA ARG A 276 -44.77 -20.00 23.45
C ARG A 276 -45.53 -20.24 24.76
N PRO A 277 -44.87 -20.70 25.83
CA PRO A 277 -44.74 -19.87 27.06
C PRO A 277 -43.34 -20.04 27.70
N GLY A 278 -42.71 -19.13 28.46
CA GLY A 278 -43.08 -17.87 29.10
C GLY A 278 -42.16 -17.70 30.32
N LEU A 279 -41.40 -16.58 30.37
CA LEU A 279 -40.74 -15.87 31.49
C LEU A 279 -40.17 -16.60 32.73
N THR A 280 -38.92 -16.28 33.10
CA THR A 280 -38.57 -15.43 34.27
C THR A 280 -37.04 -15.20 34.37
N ASN A 281 -36.67 -13.96 34.68
CA ASN A 281 -35.39 -13.47 35.23
C ASN A 281 -35.80 -12.54 36.40
N PRO A 282 -35.00 -12.34 37.49
CA PRO A 282 -33.70 -11.64 37.39
C PRO A 282 -32.60 -11.97 38.45
N LEU A 283 -31.33 -11.69 38.07
CA LEU A 283 -30.13 -11.06 38.75
C LEU A 283 -30.01 -11.00 40.31
N PRO A 284 -28.86 -10.59 40.93
CA PRO A 284 -27.41 -10.54 40.54
C PRO A 284 -26.42 -11.02 41.65
N ALA A 285 -25.10 -11.12 41.38
CA ALA A 285 -24.06 -11.03 42.42
C ALA A 285 -22.66 -10.63 41.88
N LYS A 286 -22.14 -9.47 42.34
CA LYS A 286 -20.72 -9.13 42.60
C LYS A 286 -20.69 -8.72 44.09
N PRO A 287 -19.64 -8.96 44.90
CA PRO A 287 -18.40 -8.18 44.80
C PRO A 287 -17.10 -8.90 45.24
N GLY A 288 -15.94 -8.32 44.92
CA GLY A 288 -14.65 -8.71 45.47
C GLY A 288 -13.52 -7.76 45.06
N VAL A 289 -13.22 -6.82 45.96
CA VAL A 289 -12.12 -5.84 45.90
C VAL A 289 -10.87 -6.44 46.54
N GLY A 290 -9.68 -6.09 46.04
CA GLY A 290 -8.47 -5.97 46.87
C GLY A 290 -7.25 -6.74 46.37
N GLY A 291 -6.16 -6.02 46.09
CA GLY A 291 -4.84 -6.61 45.86
C GLY A 291 -3.87 -5.66 45.16
N SER A 292 -3.31 -4.72 45.90
CA SER A 292 -2.26 -3.78 45.49
C SER A 292 -0.89 -4.14 46.09
N VAL A 293 0.16 -3.58 45.45
CA VAL A 293 1.55 -3.30 45.94
C VAL A 293 2.62 -4.38 45.62
N PRO A 294 3.94 -4.08 45.40
CA PRO A 294 4.72 -2.82 45.22
C PRO A 294 5.55 -2.74 43.90
N ILE A 295 5.86 -1.55 43.34
CA ILE A 295 7.07 -0.70 43.49
C ILE A 295 8.44 -1.40 43.26
N GLY A 296 9.15 -0.95 42.22
CA GLY A 296 10.60 -1.05 42.03
C GLY A 296 11.09 0.06 41.10
N ALA A 297 11.79 1.04 41.66
CA ALA A 297 12.39 2.19 40.98
C ALA A 297 13.75 1.85 40.35
N GLY A 298 14.17 2.58 39.32
CA GLY A 298 15.56 2.52 38.85
C GLY A 298 15.88 3.26 37.54
N GLN A 299 16.24 4.54 37.69
CA GLN A 299 17.31 5.28 36.98
C GLN A 299 17.29 5.46 35.45
N GLY A 300 17.02 6.70 35.06
CA GLY A 300 17.94 7.62 34.36
C GLY A 300 18.89 7.05 33.31
N GLY A 301 18.58 7.31 32.04
CA GLY A 301 19.48 7.18 30.90
C GLY A 301 19.32 8.40 30.00
N ILE A 302 20.41 9.13 29.85
CA ILE A 302 20.58 10.36 29.06
C ILE A 302 20.28 10.04 27.58
N ALA A 303 19.38 10.81 26.97
CA ALA A 303 19.18 10.77 25.51
C ALA A 303 20.42 11.36 24.82
N PRO A 304 21.13 10.64 23.95
CA PRO A 304 22.14 11.22 23.11
C PRO A 304 21.44 12.06 22.03
N SER A 305 21.78 13.34 21.99
CA SER A 305 21.49 14.24 20.88
C SER A 305 22.05 13.66 19.59
N VAL A 306 21.16 13.26 18.68
CA VAL A 306 21.52 12.99 17.29
C VAL A 306 21.74 14.35 16.63
N SER A 307 23.00 14.74 16.52
CA SER A 307 23.44 15.76 15.58
C SER A 307 23.18 15.22 14.18
N VAL A 308 22.13 15.73 13.54
CA VAL A 308 21.93 15.57 12.10
C VAL A 308 23.03 16.37 11.41
N LYS A 309 23.95 15.67 10.75
CA LYS A 309 24.85 16.28 9.78
C LYS A 309 24.00 16.71 8.57
N GLN A 310 23.76 18.01 8.42
CA GLN A 310 23.34 18.58 7.15
C GLN A 310 24.47 18.41 6.13
N SER A 311 24.21 17.59 5.13
CA SER A 311 25.05 17.41 3.95
C SER A 311 24.42 18.21 2.81
N GLY A 312 24.62 19.51 2.81
CA GLY A 312 24.40 20.42 1.69
C GLY A 312 25.51 21.47 1.73
N GLU A 313 26.02 21.89 0.57
CA GLU A 313 26.92 23.04 0.53
C GLU A 313 26.18 24.27 1.09
N PRO A 314 26.81 25.08 1.95
CA PRO A 314 26.15 26.25 2.52
C PRO A 314 25.77 27.24 1.41
N ALA A 315 24.55 27.79 1.48
CA ALA A 315 24.07 28.81 0.56
C ALA A 315 24.95 30.07 0.67
N MET A 316 25.89 30.25 -0.25
CA MET A 316 26.94 31.27 -0.15
C MET A 316 27.09 32.08 -1.44
N ILE A 317 27.25 33.39 -1.31
CA ILE A 317 27.55 34.31 -2.42
C ILE A 317 28.79 35.14 -2.06
N THR A 318 29.78 35.17 -2.95
CA THR A 318 31.02 35.92 -2.77
C THR A 318 31.14 37.04 -3.80
N ARG A 319 31.59 38.20 -3.35
CA ARG A 319 32.02 39.33 -4.17
C ARG A 319 33.42 39.73 -3.75
N ALA A 320 34.36 39.78 -4.69
CA ALA A 320 35.74 40.15 -4.40
C ALA A 320 36.31 41.02 -5.51
N HIS A 321 37.09 42.02 -5.12
CA HIS A 321 37.90 42.81 -6.02
C HIS A 321 39.36 42.67 -5.58
N HIS A 322 40.18 42.10 -6.46
CA HIS A 322 41.62 42.04 -6.30
C HIS A 322 42.21 43.12 -7.19
N PHE A 323 43.03 43.99 -6.60
CA PHE A 323 43.70 45.05 -7.35
C PHE A 323 45.20 44.84 -7.24
N VAL A 324 45.85 44.86 -8.41
CA VAL A 324 47.29 44.73 -8.60
C VAL A 324 47.74 45.90 -9.43
N GLY A 325 48.49 46.82 -8.82
CA GLY A 325 48.95 48.06 -9.44
C GLY A 325 50.46 48.20 -9.36
N GLU A 326 51.01 49.21 -10.04
CA GLU A 326 52.45 49.48 -10.07
C GLU A 326 53.05 49.70 -8.66
N ASN A 327 52.22 50.03 -7.65
CA ASN A 327 52.65 50.27 -6.26
C ASN A 327 51.62 49.88 -5.17
N VAL A 328 50.55 49.11 -5.49
CA VAL A 328 49.50 48.73 -4.51
C VAL A 328 48.92 47.36 -4.88
N ASP A 329 48.99 46.40 -3.94
CA ASP A 329 48.31 45.11 -4.08
C ASP A 329 47.40 44.84 -2.87
N GLY A 330 46.12 44.55 -3.11
CA GLY A 330 45.20 44.26 -2.03
C GLY A 330 43.91 43.62 -2.51
N SER A 331 43.04 43.34 -1.54
CA SER A 331 41.71 42.79 -1.79
C SER A 331 40.66 43.44 -0.93
N PHE A 332 39.49 43.62 -1.53
CA PHE A 332 38.24 43.88 -0.85
C PHE A 332 37.29 42.75 -1.17
N MET A 333 36.80 42.06 -0.14
CA MET A 333 35.94 40.89 -0.29
C MET A 333 34.73 40.99 0.65
N LEU A 334 33.59 40.54 0.15
CA LEU A 334 32.37 40.32 0.90
C LEU A 334 31.90 38.89 0.63
N VAL A 335 31.64 38.13 1.69
CA VAL A 335 31.05 36.79 1.65
C VAL A 335 29.74 36.85 2.43
N ALA A 336 28.63 36.49 1.80
CA ALA A 336 27.35 36.33 2.47
C ALA A 336 26.99 34.84 2.49
N THR A 337 26.67 34.33 3.67
CA THR A 337 26.40 32.90 3.92
C THR A 337 25.06 32.74 4.63
N GLY A 338 24.15 31.98 4.04
CA GLY A 338 22.87 31.60 4.64
C GLY A 338 23.08 30.72 5.86
N VAL A 339 22.50 31.12 6.98
CA VAL A 339 22.52 30.38 8.26
C VAL A 339 21.26 29.54 8.42
N SER A 340 20.12 30.04 7.94
CA SER A 340 18.84 29.36 8.04
C SER A 340 18.66 28.31 6.94
N ASP A 341 18.04 27.18 7.29
CA ASP A 341 17.80 26.03 6.39
C ASP A 341 16.91 26.36 5.17
N ASN A 342 16.15 27.46 5.25
CA ASN A 342 15.27 27.95 4.20
C ASN A 342 15.94 28.94 3.22
N VAL A 343 17.26 29.16 3.34
CA VAL A 343 18.04 29.99 2.41
C VAL A 343 18.65 29.12 1.32
N GLY A 344 18.31 29.40 0.06
CA GLY A 344 18.94 28.81 -1.12
C GLY A 344 19.71 29.83 -1.96
N VAL A 345 20.42 29.35 -2.99
CA VAL A 345 21.03 30.19 -4.03
C VAL A 345 20.57 29.68 -5.40
N GLU A 346 19.99 30.57 -6.21
CA GLU A 346 19.58 30.31 -7.60
C GLU A 346 20.04 31.49 -8.46
N ASP A 347 20.72 31.21 -9.58
CA ASP A 347 21.21 32.23 -10.53
C ASP A 347 21.99 33.39 -9.88
N ASP A 348 22.91 33.08 -8.93
CA ASP A 348 23.70 34.07 -8.17
C ASP A 348 22.83 35.05 -7.34
N LYS A 349 21.70 34.55 -6.82
CA LYS A 349 20.79 35.28 -5.92
C LYS A 349 20.38 34.39 -4.77
N PHE A 350 20.18 34.99 -3.59
CA PHE A 350 19.54 34.26 -2.50
C PHE A 350 18.07 33.99 -2.83
N THR A 351 17.55 32.87 -2.36
CA THR A 351 16.12 32.55 -2.40
C THR A 351 15.62 32.30 -1.00
N VAL A 352 14.58 33.00 -0.59
CA VAL A 352 13.89 32.79 0.69
C VAL A 352 12.40 32.69 0.42
N PRO A 353 11.68 31.76 1.04
CA PRO A 353 10.25 31.67 0.85
C PRO A 353 9.51 32.91 1.34
N THR A 354 8.42 33.24 0.64
CA THR A 354 7.59 34.40 0.97
C THR A 354 7.12 34.34 2.43
N GLY A 355 7.35 35.44 3.17
CA GLY A 355 6.88 35.61 4.54
C GLY A 355 7.66 34.86 5.63
N GLU A 356 8.73 34.13 5.29
CA GLU A 356 9.53 33.40 6.30
C GLU A 356 10.71 34.21 6.84
N GLU A 357 11.01 34.00 8.11
CA GLU A 357 12.23 34.53 8.73
C GLU A 357 13.46 33.80 8.16
N ALA A 358 14.55 34.53 7.95
CA ALA A 358 15.82 33.97 7.49
C ALA A 358 16.99 34.79 7.98
N GLU A 359 18.14 34.13 8.15
CA GLU A 359 19.36 34.69 8.70
C GLU A 359 20.58 34.39 7.82
N TRP A 360 21.50 35.36 7.74
CA TRP A 360 22.79 35.26 7.08
C TRP A 360 23.91 35.79 7.97
N ILE A 361 25.12 35.26 7.77
CA ILE A 361 26.36 35.89 8.20
C ILE A 361 26.96 36.59 6.98
N VAL A 362 27.30 37.87 7.11
CA VAL A 362 27.99 38.66 6.09
C VAL A 362 29.37 39.02 6.61
N GLU A 363 30.40 38.48 5.98
CA GLU A 363 31.81 38.67 6.31
C GLU A 363 32.43 39.61 5.29
N ILE A 364 33.15 40.62 5.78
CA ILE A 364 33.82 41.64 4.98
C ILE A 364 35.30 41.60 5.33
N GLN A 365 36.14 41.56 4.30
CA GLN A 365 37.58 41.52 4.45
C GLN A 365 38.24 42.59 3.60
N VAL A 366 39.16 43.31 4.23
CA VAL A 366 40.03 44.29 3.57
C VAL A 366 41.47 43.88 3.84
N ASP A 367 42.24 43.60 2.80
CA ASP A 367 43.65 43.24 2.92
C ASP A 367 44.54 44.22 2.15
N ASN A 368 45.63 44.61 2.81
CA ASN A 368 46.80 45.18 2.17
C ASN A 368 47.88 44.09 2.16
N TRP A 369 48.14 43.44 1.03
CA TRP A 369 48.94 42.20 1.00
C TRP A 369 50.43 42.42 1.31
N GLU A 370 51.08 41.42 1.91
CA GLU A 370 52.50 41.47 2.30
C GLU A 370 53.46 41.33 1.11
N SER A 371 53.05 40.67 0.03
CA SER A 371 53.89 40.30 -1.13
C SER A 371 54.21 41.46 -2.08
N GLN A 372 54.23 42.70 -1.61
CA GLN A 372 54.34 43.91 -2.44
C GLN A 372 55.77 44.27 -2.85
N PRO A 373 55.96 44.99 -3.98
CA PRO A 373 57.26 45.56 -4.36
C PRO A 373 57.77 46.59 -3.32
N PRO A 374 59.07 46.92 -3.28
CA PRO A 374 59.68 47.80 -2.26
C PRO A 374 59.11 49.22 -2.14
N SER A 375 58.28 49.65 -3.09
CA SER A 375 57.56 50.92 -3.16
C SER A 375 56.10 50.84 -2.70
N ALA A 376 55.71 49.72 -2.10
CA ALA A 376 54.42 49.43 -1.46
C ALA A 376 53.80 50.63 -0.73
N VAL A 377 52.61 51.05 -1.15
CA VAL A 377 51.97 52.25 -0.58
C VAL A 377 51.11 51.90 0.64
N GLU A 378 51.56 52.38 1.80
CA GLU A 378 50.78 52.42 3.04
C GLU A 378 49.49 53.24 2.86
N TRP A 379 48.39 52.91 3.54
CA TRP A 379 47.15 53.69 3.46
C TRP A 379 46.93 54.57 4.70
N ASN A 380 46.51 55.81 4.48
CA ASN A 380 46.11 56.76 5.53
C ASN A 380 44.76 56.39 6.16
N GLY A 381 43.93 55.62 5.45
CA GLY A 381 42.62 55.21 5.90
C GLY A 381 41.80 54.58 4.78
N TRP A 382 40.69 53.97 5.17
CA TRP A 382 39.70 53.40 4.26
C TRP A 382 38.29 53.51 4.84
N THR A 383 37.28 53.46 3.98
CA THR A 383 35.87 53.45 4.34
C THR A 383 35.16 52.40 3.51
N VAL A 384 34.50 51.44 4.16
CA VAL A 384 33.58 50.50 3.53
C VAL A 384 32.16 51.01 3.70
N THR A 385 31.39 51.04 2.61
CA THR A 385 29.96 51.36 2.62
C THR A 385 29.17 50.19 2.03
N LEU A 386 28.07 49.84 2.68
CA LEU A 386 27.10 48.85 2.21
C LEU A 386 25.68 49.37 2.44
N LEU A 387 24.75 48.94 1.61
CA LEU A 387 23.33 49.22 1.81
C LEU A 387 22.51 47.93 1.65
N PHE A 388 22.00 47.40 2.77
CA PHE A 388 21.13 46.24 2.76
C PHE A 388 19.74 46.59 2.24
N GLY A 389 19.07 45.63 1.60
CA GLY A 389 17.73 45.81 1.04
C GLY A 389 16.63 46.12 2.06
N GLU A 390 15.43 46.37 1.55
CA GLU A 390 14.22 46.49 2.38
C GLU A 390 13.94 45.18 3.12
N HIS A 391 13.30 45.27 4.29
CA HIS A 391 12.96 44.11 5.14
C HIS A 391 14.17 43.35 5.71
N LEU A 392 15.37 43.90 5.59
CA LEU A 392 16.58 43.38 6.19
C LEU A 392 17.02 44.24 7.38
N THR A 393 17.59 43.59 8.38
CA THR A 393 18.25 44.21 9.53
C THR A 393 19.67 43.67 9.64
N ALA A 394 20.59 44.45 10.20
CA ALA A 394 21.98 44.04 10.38
C ALA A 394 22.46 44.36 11.81
N GLU A 395 23.17 43.44 12.43
CA GLU A 395 23.81 43.59 13.75
C GLU A 395 25.29 43.18 13.67
N GLU A 396 26.18 43.92 14.36
CA GLU A 396 27.61 43.59 14.44
C GLU A 396 27.81 42.30 15.26
N ILE A 397 28.56 41.33 14.72
CA ILE A 397 29.02 40.14 15.44
C ILE A 397 30.43 40.37 15.96
N GLU A 398 31.36 40.66 15.03
CA GLU A 398 32.78 40.80 15.30
C GLU A 398 33.38 41.82 14.35
N ARG A 399 34.35 42.57 14.85
CA ARG A 399 35.13 43.52 14.05
C ARG A 399 36.54 43.55 14.59
N VAL A 400 37.52 43.44 13.70
CA VAL A 400 38.94 43.42 14.07
C VAL A 400 39.80 44.05 12.99
N VAL A 401 40.79 44.84 13.40
CA VAL A 401 41.85 45.35 12.52
C VAL A 401 43.21 44.87 13.03
N THR A 402 43.89 44.09 12.21
CA THR A 402 45.23 43.56 12.48
C THR A 402 46.26 44.31 11.65
N LEU A 403 47.23 44.93 12.33
CA LEU A 403 48.44 45.47 11.69
C LEU A 403 49.63 44.54 12.02
N PRO A 404 50.66 44.46 11.15
CA PRO A 404 51.88 43.69 11.42
C PRO A 404 52.64 44.13 12.68
N ASP A 405 52.50 45.39 13.09
CA ASP A 405 53.01 45.90 14.36
C ASP A 405 51.92 45.77 15.45
N PRO A 406 52.14 44.98 16.52
CA PRO A 406 51.09 44.53 17.45
C PRO A 406 50.49 45.60 18.37
N THR A 407 50.71 46.89 18.11
CA THR A 407 50.28 48.00 18.98
C THR A 407 48.96 48.66 18.56
N VAL A 408 48.03 47.94 17.95
CA VAL A 408 46.76 48.53 17.44
C VAL A 408 45.74 48.70 18.57
N GLU A 409 45.22 49.91 18.75
CA GLU A 409 44.21 50.24 19.79
C GLU A 409 42.80 50.56 19.23
N ASN A 410 42.52 50.35 17.92
CA ASN A 410 41.20 50.69 17.35
C ASN A 410 40.84 49.86 16.09
N ASP A 411 39.68 49.20 16.12
CA ASP A 411 39.13 48.37 15.04
C ASP A 411 38.32 49.18 13.99
N GLY A 412 38.46 50.51 14.01
CA GLY A 412 37.73 51.42 13.13
C GLY A 412 36.36 51.79 13.69
N GLU A 413 35.77 52.89 13.23
CA GLU A 413 34.43 53.33 13.61
C GLU A 413 33.39 52.66 12.70
N LEU A 414 32.39 52.00 13.30
CA LEU A 414 31.30 51.33 12.60
C LEU A 414 30.00 52.06 12.92
N THR A 415 29.28 52.46 11.87
CA THR A 415 27.94 53.02 11.97
C THR A 415 27.00 52.10 11.22
N ILE A 416 25.98 51.60 11.92
CA ILE A 416 24.84 50.87 11.34
C ILE A 416 23.62 51.73 11.62
N GLU A 417 23.01 52.24 10.57
CA GLU A 417 21.89 53.18 10.68
C GLU A 417 20.77 52.83 9.71
N THR A 418 19.57 53.23 10.07
CA THR A 418 18.42 53.18 9.17
C THR A 418 18.56 54.28 8.12
N ASP A 419 18.51 53.90 6.86
CA ASP A 419 18.58 54.80 5.71
C ASP A 419 17.23 54.91 4.99
N TYR A 420 16.96 56.10 4.48
CA TYR A 420 15.71 56.45 3.80
C TYR A 420 16.04 56.96 2.40
N PRO A 421 16.44 56.07 1.47
CA PRO A 421 16.89 56.48 0.15
C PRO A 421 15.77 57.14 -0.66
N GLU A 422 14.50 56.76 -0.40
CA GLU A 422 13.31 57.33 -1.03
C GLU A 422 12.13 57.39 -0.04
N PRO A 423 11.12 58.26 -0.25
CA PRO A 423 9.94 58.32 0.60
C PRO A 423 9.22 56.97 0.69
N GLY A 424 9.14 56.41 1.90
CA GLY A 424 8.46 55.13 2.18
C GLY A 424 9.35 53.89 2.06
N ILE A 425 10.60 54.04 1.60
CA ILE A 425 11.59 52.95 1.55
C ILE A 425 12.48 53.06 2.78
N THR A 426 12.63 51.96 3.53
CA THR A 426 13.49 51.89 4.71
C THR A 426 14.51 50.78 4.52
N ARG A 427 15.79 51.13 4.54
CA ARG A 427 16.93 50.22 4.34
C ARG A 427 17.93 50.36 5.48
N VAL A 428 18.92 49.48 5.54
CA VAL A 428 20.00 49.57 6.55
C VAL A 428 21.31 49.90 5.85
N ARG A 429 21.89 51.04 6.23
CA ARG A 429 23.18 51.49 5.73
C ARG A 429 24.26 51.19 6.75
N LEU A 430 25.38 50.69 6.24
CA LEU A 430 26.57 50.42 7.02
C LEU A 430 27.73 51.26 6.51
N ILE A 431 28.44 51.88 7.43
CA ILE A 431 29.69 52.60 7.16
C ILE A 431 30.73 52.11 8.16
N TRP A 432 31.81 51.52 7.66
CA TRP A 432 32.95 51.13 8.49
C TRP A 432 34.18 51.90 8.05
N ARG A 433 34.65 52.80 8.91
CA ARG A 433 35.74 53.72 8.63
C ARG A 433 36.93 53.45 9.53
N TRP A 434 38.08 53.27 8.92
CA TRP A 434 39.35 53.26 9.63
C TRP A 434 40.24 54.40 9.14
N GLN A 435 40.85 55.12 10.07
CA GLN A 435 41.77 56.22 9.77
C GLN A 435 43.00 56.10 10.67
N GLN A 436 44.15 56.48 10.11
CA GLN A 436 45.40 56.51 10.86
C GLN A 436 45.28 57.35 12.13
N LYS A 437 45.83 56.84 13.23
CA LYS A 437 46.04 57.57 14.49
C LYS A 437 47.52 57.49 14.86
N ALA A 438 48.07 58.57 15.40
CA ALA A 438 49.47 58.63 15.85
C ALA A 438 50.50 58.14 14.81
N ASN A 439 50.27 58.44 13.51
CA ASN A 439 51.10 58.01 12.36
C ASN A 439 51.20 56.50 12.12
N LYS A 440 50.33 55.68 12.72
CA LYS A 440 50.20 54.25 12.38
C LYS A 440 49.29 54.10 11.16
N LYS A 441 49.86 53.60 10.07
CA LYS A 441 49.19 53.46 8.77
C LYS A 441 48.73 52.01 8.54
N PHE A 442 47.85 51.81 7.57
CA PHE A 442 47.47 50.48 7.12
C PHE A 442 48.55 49.99 6.14
N VAL A 443 49.53 49.25 6.65
CA VAL A 443 50.77 48.86 5.95
C VAL A 443 50.60 47.52 5.22
N PRO A 444 51.53 47.13 4.33
CA PRO A 444 51.54 45.78 3.75
C PRO A 444 51.55 44.71 4.84
N GLY A 445 50.69 43.69 4.71
CA GLY A 445 50.40 42.68 5.73
C GLY A 445 49.25 43.04 6.68
N SER A 446 48.66 44.24 6.58
CA SER A 446 47.48 44.62 7.36
C SER A 446 46.20 43.98 6.83
N ARG A 447 45.33 43.58 7.76
CA ARG A 447 44.02 42.98 7.49
C ARG A 447 42.95 43.60 8.36
N ALA A 448 41.77 43.85 7.79
CA ALA A 448 40.57 44.19 8.54
C ALA A 448 39.49 43.15 8.24
N TYR A 449 38.77 42.75 9.28
CA TYR A 449 37.67 41.79 9.18
C TYR A 449 36.45 42.30 9.97
N LEU A 450 35.27 42.16 9.37
CA LEU A 450 33.98 42.53 9.97
C LEU A 450 32.96 41.42 9.65
N ALA A 451 32.33 40.87 10.68
CA ALA A 451 31.24 39.92 10.57
C ALA A 451 29.94 40.55 11.06
N LEU A 452 28.88 40.41 10.26
CA LEU A 452 27.55 40.93 10.52
C LEU A 452 26.54 39.80 10.49
N LYS A 453 25.53 39.92 11.34
CA LYS A 453 24.35 39.06 11.31
C LYS A 453 23.23 39.83 10.65
N VAL A 454 22.76 39.32 9.51
CA VAL A 454 21.70 39.93 8.71
C VAL A 454 20.45 39.07 8.82
N LYS A 455 19.29 39.70 9.04
CA LYS A 455 18.00 38.97 9.20
C LYS A 455 16.87 39.62 8.43
N THR A 456 15.92 38.80 8.01
CA THR A 456 14.58 39.23 7.61
C THR A 456 13.52 38.57 8.49
N ASN A 457 12.39 39.26 8.71
CA ASN A 457 11.20 38.69 9.36
C ASN A 457 10.18 38.14 8.33
N GLY A 458 10.56 38.09 7.04
CA GLY A 458 9.67 37.73 5.95
C GLY A 458 9.76 38.71 4.79
N LEU A 459 10.02 38.18 3.59
CA LEU A 459 9.96 38.95 2.36
C LEU A 459 8.52 39.01 1.82
N PRO A 460 8.09 40.15 1.25
CA PRO A 460 6.81 40.21 0.56
C PRO A 460 6.83 39.33 -0.70
N PRO A 461 5.66 38.85 -1.17
CA PRO A 461 5.58 38.17 -2.47
C PRO A 461 6.00 39.14 -3.58
N SER A 462 6.93 38.71 -4.44
CA SER A 462 7.47 39.55 -5.51
C SER A 462 7.95 38.70 -6.70
N GLU A 463 7.48 39.04 -7.89
CA GLU A 463 8.00 38.48 -9.15
C GLU A 463 9.35 39.09 -9.56
N LYS A 464 9.77 40.17 -8.89
CA LYS A 464 11.04 40.86 -9.13
C LYS A 464 12.09 40.42 -8.12
N ASN A 465 13.35 40.41 -8.55
CA ASN A 465 14.49 40.31 -7.64
C ASN A 465 14.49 41.51 -6.69
N LEU A 466 14.54 41.24 -5.40
CA LEU A 466 14.77 42.22 -4.35
C LEU A 466 16.27 42.37 -4.13
N ILE A 467 16.68 43.45 -3.46
CA ILE A 467 18.09 43.69 -3.15
C ILE A 467 18.41 43.00 -1.84
N PHE A 468 19.47 42.19 -1.81
CA PHE A 468 20.03 41.72 -0.54
C PHE A 468 21.00 42.78 0.00
N CYS A 469 21.99 43.14 -0.82
CA CYS A 469 22.97 44.17 -0.51
C CYS A 469 23.42 44.83 -1.83
N ASP A 470 23.38 46.16 -1.89
CA ASP A 470 23.93 46.94 -3.01
C ASP A 470 24.86 48.04 -2.47
N SER A 471 25.32 48.90 -3.38
CA SER A 471 26.20 50.02 -3.05
C SER A 471 27.46 49.57 -2.30
N ILE A 472 27.90 48.34 -2.61
CA ILE A 472 29.02 47.68 -1.94
C ILE A 472 30.29 48.34 -2.44
N ASN A 473 30.92 49.18 -1.62
CA ASN A 473 32.09 49.93 -2.03
C ASN A 473 33.11 50.03 -0.91
N MET A 474 34.39 49.98 -1.28
CA MET A 474 35.49 50.38 -0.43
C MET A 474 36.22 51.56 -1.05
N GLU A 475 36.39 52.60 -0.26
CA GLU A 475 37.24 53.74 -0.56
C GLU A 475 38.53 53.65 0.25
N TYR A 476 39.70 53.78 -0.36
CA TYR A 476 40.96 53.89 0.39
C TYR A 476 41.83 55.08 -0.06
N ASN A 477 42.64 55.57 0.87
CA ASN A 477 43.51 56.71 0.68
C ASN A 477 44.99 56.30 0.81
N PRO A 478 45.71 56.08 -0.31
CA PRO A 478 47.13 55.73 -0.30
C PRO A 478 48.02 56.92 0.10
N VAL A 479 49.12 56.66 0.80
CA VAL A 479 50.14 57.66 1.15
C VAL A 479 50.82 58.20 -0.10
N GLY A 480 50.86 59.53 -0.24
CA GLY A 480 51.44 60.19 -1.42
C GLY A 480 50.52 60.26 -2.63
N GLY A 481 49.32 59.65 -2.56
CA GLY A 481 48.26 59.83 -3.54
C GLY A 481 47.47 61.12 -3.29
N SER A 482 47.01 61.76 -4.36
CA SER A 482 46.14 62.95 -4.29
C SER A 482 44.65 62.63 -4.42
N TYR A 483 44.28 61.35 -4.57
CA TYR A 483 42.90 60.91 -4.84
C TYR A 483 42.53 59.67 -4.01
N VAL A 484 41.26 59.58 -3.63
CA VAL A 484 40.64 58.39 -3.03
C VAL A 484 40.36 57.38 -4.15
N HIS A 485 40.68 56.12 -3.91
CA HIS A 485 40.38 55.03 -4.84
C HIS A 485 39.12 54.29 -4.41
N GLU A 486 38.18 54.11 -5.33
CA GLU A 486 36.92 53.38 -5.14
C GLU A 486 37.03 51.95 -5.68
N MET A 487 36.47 51.00 -4.94
CA MET A 487 36.47 49.57 -5.25
C MET A 487 35.03 49.04 -5.12
N PRO A 488 34.15 49.36 -6.10
CA PRO A 488 32.77 48.88 -6.09
C PRO A 488 32.71 47.39 -6.40
N LEU A 489 31.82 46.68 -5.72
CA LEU A 489 31.48 45.29 -5.97
C LEU A 489 30.05 45.18 -6.51
N ASP A 490 29.79 44.13 -7.29
CA ASP A 490 28.47 43.87 -7.83
C ASP A 490 27.45 43.60 -6.72
N PRO A 491 26.20 44.09 -6.87
CA PRO A 491 25.16 43.85 -5.89
C PRO A 491 24.84 42.36 -5.72
N ILE A 492 24.29 42.03 -4.57
CA ILE A 492 23.72 40.72 -4.25
C ILE A 492 22.20 40.89 -4.21
N TYR A 493 21.49 40.00 -4.90
CA TYR A 493 20.03 40.00 -4.96
C TYR A 493 19.44 38.88 -4.11
N ILE A 494 18.19 39.05 -3.71
CA ILE A 494 17.37 38.06 -3.02
C ILE A 494 16.00 37.96 -3.69
N LYS A 495 15.47 36.75 -3.81
CA LYS A 495 14.16 36.47 -4.41
C LYS A 495 13.23 35.92 -3.34
N SER A 496 12.03 36.47 -3.31
CA SER A 496 10.91 35.88 -2.58
C SER A 496 10.39 34.71 -3.40
N ALA A 497 10.73 33.49 -3.01
CA ALA A 497 10.20 32.29 -3.68
C ALA A 497 8.72 32.16 -3.33
N ASP A 498 7.85 31.95 -4.33
CA ASP A 498 6.47 31.58 -4.06
C ASP A 498 6.47 30.31 -3.21
N ALA A 499 5.62 30.28 -2.18
CA ALA A 499 5.48 29.11 -1.34
C ALA A 499 5.17 27.87 -2.18
N SER A 500 5.87 26.77 -1.90
CA SER A 500 5.48 25.47 -2.45
C SER A 500 4.11 25.09 -1.92
N TYR A 501 3.28 24.50 -2.77
CA TYR A 501 1.93 24.06 -2.41
C TYR A 501 1.57 22.80 -3.18
N ALA A 502 0.68 21.99 -2.60
CA ALA A 502 0.14 20.82 -3.26
C ALA A 502 -1.36 20.71 -2.98
N ASP A 503 -2.13 20.55 -4.04
CA ASP A 503 -3.52 20.12 -4.01
C ASP A 503 -3.53 18.62 -4.29
N ILE A 504 -4.09 17.84 -3.36
CA ILE A 504 -4.09 16.39 -3.41
C ILE A 504 -5.53 15.89 -3.40
N SER A 505 -5.83 14.95 -4.28
CA SER A 505 -7.10 14.23 -4.30
C SER A 505 -6.86 12.74 -4.32
N LEU A 506 -7.52 12.04 -3.40
CA LEU A 506 -7.57 10.58 -3.35
C LEU A 506 -8.93 10.10 -3.84
N THR A 507 -8.95 9.10 -4.69
CA THR A 507 -10.22 8.48 -5.12
C THR A 507 -10.89 7.68 -4.00
N ALA A 508 -10.12 7.21 -3.01
CA ALA A 508 -10.64 6.48 -1.86
C ALA A 508 -9.82 6.70 -0.58
N THR A 509 -10.50 6.68 0.56
CA THR A 509 -9.88 6.61 1.91
C THR A 509 -10.38 5.43 2.72
N ARG A 510 -11.19 4.56 2.12
CA ARG A 510 -11.63 3.31 2.75
C ARG A 510 -11.83 2.22 1.71
N ILE A 511 -11.38 1.01 2.02
CA ILE A 511 -11.56 -0.19 1.20
C ILE A 511 -12.26 -1.24 2.04
N ASP A 512 -13.43 -1.69 1.62
CA ASP A 512 -14.15 -2.81 2.23
C ASP A 512 -14.10 -4.03 1.30
N TRP A 513 -13.43 -5.10 1.74
CA TRP A 513 -13.40 -6.40 1.08
C TRP A 513 -14.55 -7.29 1.52
N ARG A 514 -15.13 -8.06 0.59
CA ARG A 514 -16.09 -9.14 0.84
C ARG A 514 -15.67 -10.39 0.08
N VAL A 515 -14.87 -11.23 0.71
CA VAL A 515 -14.13 -12.30 0.03
C VAL A 515 -14.38 -13.67 0.64
N LEU A 516 -14.16 -14.72 -0.16
CA LEU A 516 -14.27 -16.12 0.26
C LEU A 516 -12.88 -16.66 0.64
N LYS A 517 -12.75 -17.37 1.76
CA LYS A 517 -11.48 -18.04 2.14
C LYS A 517 -11.45 -19.49 1.64
N PRO A 518 -10.39 -20.05 1.05
CA PRO A 518 -9.10 -19.43 0.87
C PRO A 518 -8.99 -18.67 -0.46
N GLY A 519 -8.12 -17.67 -0.50
CA GLY A 519 -7.82 -16.95 -1.73
C GLY A 519 -6.94 -15.73 -1.51
N THR A 520 -6.25 -15.34 -2.58
CA THR A 520 -5.52 -14.08 -2.65
C THR A 520 -6.28 -13.15 -3.59
N TYR A 521 -6.50 -11.92 -3.15
CA TYR A 521 -7.34 -10.94 -3.82
C TYR A 521 -6.60 -9.61 -3.97
N ALA A 522 -6.78 -8.93 -5.11
CA ALA A 522 -6.18 -7.62 -5.36
C ALA A 522 -7.20 -6.63 -5.96
N VAL A 523 -7.04 -5.34 -5.66
CA VAL A 523 -7.88 -4.26 -6.18
C VAL A 523 -7.10 -2.95 -6.18
N LEU A 524 -7.43 -2.04 -7.11
CA LEU A 524 -6.96 -0.66 -7.03
C LEU A 524 -7.54 -0.03 -5.76
N ALA A 525 -6.65 0.30 -4.82
CA ALA A 525 -6.99 0.76 -3.48
C ALA A 525 -7.38 2.25 -3.50
N THR A 526 -6.53 3.06 -4.11
CA THR A 526 -6.75 4.49 -4.28
C THR A 526 -5.86 5.00 -5.42
N GLU A 527 -6.29 6.07 -6.06
CA GLU A 527 -5.50 6.84 -7.01
C GLU A 527 -5.22 8.20 -6.37
N ILE A 528 -3.95 8.56 -6.31
CA ILE A 528 -3.48 9.84 -5.79
C ILE A 528 -3.21 10.74 -6.98
N THR A 529 -4.02 11.79 -7.10
CA THR A 529 -3.83 12.85 -8.09
C THR A 529 -3.34 14.11 -7.39
N THR A 530 -2.38 14.79 -8.02
CA THR A 530 -1.70 15.93 -7.43
C THR A 530 -1.60 17.08 -8.42
N SER A 531 -1.59 18.30 -7.91
CA SER A 531 -1.21 19.50 -8.67
C SER A 531 -0.57 20.50 -7.71
N GLY A 532 0.26 21.42 -8.23
CA GLY A 532 0.85 22.45 -7.38
C GLY A 532 2.23 22.87 -7.84
N LYS A 533 3.07 23.30 -6.90
CA LYS A 533 4.44 23.79 -7.14
C LYS A 533 5.38 23.22 -6.08
N GLY A 534 6.47 22.57 -6.50
CA GLY A 534 7.50 21.98 -5.63
C GLY A 534 7.64 20.47 -5.83
N LYS A 535 8.32 19.80 -4.87
CA LYS A 535 8.37 18.34 -4.78
C LYS A 535 7.47 17.86 -3.65
N LEU A 536 6.68 16.82 -3.91
CA LEU A 536 5.81 16.19 -2.93
C LEU A 536 6.39 14.85 -2.48
N SER A 537 6.62 14.70 -1.18
CA SER A 537 6.95 13.44 -0.53
C SER A 537 5.68 12.81 0.04
N VAL A 538 5.47 11.53 -0.22
CA VAL A 538 4.36 10.73 0.32
C VAL A 538 4.95 9.67 1.24
N GLN A 539 4.58 9.74 2.52
CA GLN A 539 5.07 8.84 3.57
C GLN A 539 3.91 8.01 4.12
N PHE A 540 4.22 6.81 4.59
CA PHE A 540 3.26 5.86 5.10
C PHE A 540 3.57 5.53 6.55
N SER A 541 2.54 5.40 7.38
CA SER A 541 2.67 4.96 8.77
C SER A 541 1.43 4.16 9.20
N GLU A 542 1.56 3.34 10.24
CA GLU A 542 0.48 2.57 10.86
C GLU A 542 -0.15 1.46 9.99
N PHE A 543 0.36 1.23 8.77
CA PHE A 543 -0.04 0.10 7.94
C PHE A 543 0.41 -1.23 8.57
N ASP A 544 -0.50 -2.19 8.67
CA ASP A 544 -0.24 -3.55 9.16
C ASP A 544 -1.24 -4.53 8.53
N ASP A 545 -1.08 -5.81 8.81
CA ASP A 545 -2.06 -6.85 8.48
C ASP A 545 -3.44 -6.51 9.07
N LEU A 546 -4.52 -6.88 8.37
CA LEU A 546 -5.87 -6.69 8.91
C LEU A 546 -6.05 -7.55 10.15
N LYS A 547 -6.48 -6.95 11.26
CA LYS A 547 -6.62 -7.61 12.55
C LYS A 547 -8.08 -7.78 12.91
N ARG A 548 -8.38 -8.85 13.64
CA ARG A 548 -9.70 -9.06 14.21
C ARG A 548 -9.82 -8.36 15.56
N ASP A 549 -10.91 -7.64 15.79
CA ASP A 549 -11.10 -6.79 16.99
C ASP A 549 -10.86 -7.49 18.33
N SER A 550 -11.54 -8.63 18.56
CA SER A 550 -11.73 -9.20 19.89
C SER A 550 -11.13 -10.60 20.07
N THR A 551 -10.48 -11.12 19.04
CA THR A 551 -9.88 -12.47 19.05
C THR A 551 -8.62 -12.49 18.19
N PRO A 552 -7.58 -13.28 18.55
CA PRO A 552 -6.39 -13.41 17.72
C PRO A 552 -6.76 -13.87 16.31
N GLY A 553 -6.28 -13.15 15.30
CA GLY A 553 -6.48 -13.44 13.89
C GLY A 553 -5.96 -12.29 13.04
N LYS A 554 -5.22 -12.63 11.98
CA LYS A 554 -4.67 -11.67 11.02
C LYS A 554 -4.93 -12.14 9.60
N ILE A 555 -5.09 -11.20 8.67
CA ILE A 555 -5.06 -11.45 7.24
C ILE A 555 -3.83 -10.71 6.70
N ALA A 556 -2.95 -11.44 6.02
CA ALA A 556 -1.76 -10.85 5.44
C ALA A 556 -2.15 -9.81 4.39
N THR A 557 -1.65 -8.58 4.57
CA THR A 557 -1.96 -7.44 3.71
C THR A 557 -0.71 -6.95 3.01
N PHE A 558 -0.86 -6.59 1.74
CA PHE A 558 0.21 -6.07 0.89
C PHE A 558 -0.29 -4.88 0.09
N TYR A 559 0.64 -4.02 -0.28
CA TYR A 559 0.41 -2.89 -1.17
C TYR A 559 1.43 -2.88 -2.30
N GLY A 560 1.09 -2.21 -3.39
CA GLY A 560 1.99 -2.05 -4.52
C GLY A 560 1.60 -0.84 -5.34
N PHE A 561 2.55 -0.36 -6.14
CA PHE A 561 2.39 0.83 -6.96
C PHE A 561 2.58 0.44 -8.42
N GLY A 562 1.75 0.98 -9.32
CA GLY A 562 1.85 0.67 -10.73
C GLY A 562 0.57 0.98 -11.50
N ASN A 563 0.73 1.27 -12.79
CA ASN A 563 -0.38 1.66 -13.67
C ASN A 563 -1.33 0.50 -14.03
N SER A 564 -0.95 -0.73 -13.67
CA SER A 564 -1.74 -1.96 -13.88
C SER A 564 -1.33 -3.03 -12.87
N LEU A 565 -2.17 -4.04 -12.69
CA LEU A 565 -1.86 -5.18 -11.80
C LEU A 565 -0.60 -5.94 -12.24
N ASP A 566 -0.38 -6.11 -13.55
CA ASP A 566 0.83 -6.76 -14.09
C ASP A 566 2.11 -5.97 -13.78
N ALA A 567 2.02 -4.63 -13.80
CA ALA A 567 3.14 -3.78 -13.40
C ALA A 567 3.47 -3.97 -11.91
N VAL A 568 2.44 -4.02 -11.05
CA VAL A 568 2.63 -4.26 -9.61
C VAL A 568 3.23 -5.63 -9.33
N GLU A 569 2.81 -6.69 -10.04
CA GLU A 569 3.44 -8.01 -9.91
C GLU A 569 4.91 -8.02 -10.31
N THR A 570 5.28 -7.20 -11.30
CA THR A 570 6.65 -7.09 -11.78
C THR A 570 7.53 -6.26 -10.84
N GLU A 571 7.01 -5.15 -10.33
CA GLU A 571 7.70 -4.23 -9.42
C GLU A 571 7.79 -4.80 -7.99
N GLY A 572 6.83 -5.64 -7.62
CA GLY A 572 6.79 -6.36 -6.36
C GLY A 572 5.74 -5.82 -5.40
N TRP A 573 5.23 -6.73 -4.57
CA TRP A 573 4.31 -6.40 -3.50
C TRP A 573 5.05 -6.15 -2.19
N ILE A 574 4.70 -5.06 -1.52
CA ILE A 574 5.28 -4.63 -0.26
C ILE A 574 4.35 -5.10 0.86
N PRO A 575 4.81 -5.90 1.84
CA PRO A 575 4.03 -6.21 3.03
C PRO A 575 3.59 -4.93 3.74
N ALA A 576 2.36 -4.90 4.28
CA ALA A 576 1.79 -3.68 4.86
C ALA A 576 2.68 -3.04 5.94
N ALA A 577 3.32 -3.85 6.78
CA ALA A 577 4.23 -3.36 7.81
C ALA A 577 5.50 -2.70 7.23
N ASP A 578 6.00 -3.22 6.11
CA ASP A 578 7.23 -2.74 5.46
C ASP A 578 6.98 -1.43 4.69
N LEU A 579 5.75 -1.21 4.22
CA LEU A 579 5.34 0.04 3.56
C LEU A 579 5.62 1.28 4.43
N ASN A 580 5.58 1.13 5.76
CA ASN A 580 5.87 2.23 6.69
C ASN A 580 7.32 2.75 6.62
N SER A 581 8.22 2.05 5.93
CA SER A 581 9.60 2.47 5.69
C SER A 581 9.80 3.10 4.31
N GLU A 582 8.76 3.12 3.48
CA GLU A 582 8.82 3.62 2.11
C GLU A 582 8.49 5.12 2.02
N THR A 583 9.06 5.78 1.01
CA THR A 583 8.74 7.17 0.70
C THR A 583 8.67 7.33 -0.82
N LEU A 584 7.54 7.85 -1.31
CA LEU A 584 7.36 8.16 -2.73
C LEU A 584 7.59 9.65 -2.98
N TYR A 585 8.22 9.97 -4.09
CA TYR A 585 8.45 11.35 -4.52
C TYR A 585 7.68 11.64 -5.80
N ILE A 586 6.93 12.73 -5.82
CA ILE A 586 6.18 13.23 -6.98
C ILE A 586 6.69 14.63 -7.31
N ASP A 587 7.11 14.82 -8.56
CA ASP A 587 7.41 16.14 -9.10
C ASP A 587 6.10 16.85 -9.48
N LEU A 588 5.78 17.97 -8.80
CA LEU A 588 4.54 18.71 -9.06
C LEU A 588 4.61 19.57 -10.32
N SER A 589 5.78 19.68 -10.97
CA SER A 589 5.89 20.33 -12.29
C SER A 589 5.32 19.47 -13.42
N GLU A 590 5.35 18.15 -13.25
CA GLU A 590 4.79 17.15 -14.17
C GLU A 590 4.05 16.05 -13.38
N PRO A 591 2.93 16.39 -12.71
CA PRO A 591 2.28 15.47 -11.78
C PRO A 591 1.69 14.27 -12.54
N VAL A 592 2.21 13.09 -12.24
CA VAL A 592 1.68 11.81 -12.72
C VAL A 592 0.83 11.18 -11.62
N PRO A 593 -0.40 10.70 -11.91
CA PRO A 593 -1.20 9.98 -10.94
C PRO A 593 -0.48 8.75 -10.40
N VAL A 594 -0.51 8.56 -9.08
CA VAL A 594 0.04 7.38 -8.42
C VAL A 594 -1.10 6.43 -8.08
N LEU A 595 -1.06 5.24 -8.67
CA LEU A 595 -2.04 4.18 -8.44
C LEU A 595 -1.51 3.22 -7.38
N MET A 596 -2.15 3.23 -6.22
CA MET A 596 -1.87 2.31 -5.12
C MET A 596 -2.83 1.13 -5.19
N TRP A 597 -2.30 -0.08 -5.18
CA TRP A 597 -3.04 -1.34 -5.17
C TRP A 597 -2.98 -1.96 -3.79
N SER A 598 -4.06 -2.65 -3.39
CA SER A 598 -4.11 -3.46 -2.17
C SER A 598 -4.30 -4.91 -2.54
N LYS A 599 -3.57 -5.80 -1.85
CA LYS A 599 -3.70 -7.25 -1.92
C LYS A 599 -3.88 -7.83 -0.53
N ILE A 600 -4.80 -8.77 -0.40
CA ILE A 600 -5.01 -9.56 0.82
C ILE A 600 -4.84 -11.05 0.52
N SER A 601 -4.25 -11.79 1.45
CA SER A 601 -4.14 -13.24 1.36
C SER A 601 -4.88 -13.90 2.51
N VAL A 602 -5.98 -14.58 2.20
CA VAL A 602 -6.88 -15.20 3.17
C VAL A 602 -6.65 -16.71 3.17
N GLY A 603 -5.99 -17.21 4.21
CA GLY A 603 -5.74 -18.65 4.40
C GLY A 603 -6.97 -19.42 4.89
N GLU A 604 -6.91 -20.75 4.86
CA GLU A 604 -7.98 -21.63 5.37
C GLU A 604 -8.17 -21.46 6.89
N GLU A 605 -7.10 -21.15 7.61
CA GLU A 605 -7.06 -20.94 9.06
C GLU A 605 -7.73 -19.64 9.52
N VAL A 606 -7.93 -18.68 8.61
CA VAL A 606 -8.57 -17.40 8.92
C VAL A 606 -10.03 -17.65 9.29
N SER A 607 -10.47 -17.24 10.48
CA SER A 607 -11.88 -17.41 10.87
C SER A 607 -12.78 -16.46 10.08
N SER A 608 -13.98 -16.91 9.70
CA SER A 608 -15.00 -16.00 9.13
C SER A 608 -15.39 -14.96 10.19
N ALA A 609 -15.05 -13.71 9.92
CA ALA A 609 -15.23 -12.56 10.80
C ALA A 609 -14.93 -11.27 10.02
N GLU A 610 -14.98 -10.15 10.72
CA GLU A 610 -14.49 -8.87 10.25
C GLU A 610 -13.04 -8.66 10.73
N TYR A 611 -12.21 -8.12 9.84
CA TYR A 611 -10.81 -7.77 10.09
C TYR A 611 -10.58 -6.34 9.61
N GLU A 612 -9.80 -5.56 10.34
CA GLU A 612 -9.59 -4.14 10.07
C GLU A 612 -8.16 -3.69 10.42
N ASN A 613 -7.67 -2.72 9.66
CA ASN A 613 -6.50 -1.92 10.01
C ASN A 613 -6.69 -0.50 9.43
N GLU A 614 -6.09 0.48 10.09
CA GLU A 614 -6.02 1.86 9.64
C GLU A 614 -4.57 2.21 9.40
N GLY A 615 -4.25 2.66 8.18
CA GLY A 615 -2.97 3.24 7.81
C GLY A 615 -3.10 4.75 7.63
N VAL A 616 -1.98 5.46 7.70
CA VAL A 616 -1.90 6.91 7.55
C VAL A 616 -0.98 7.24 6.39
N ILE A 617 -1.47 7.99 5.41
CA ILE A 617 -0.66 8.58 4.35
C ILE A 617 -0.42 10.04 4.69
N THR A 618 0.85 10.43 4.80
CA THR A 618 1.28 11.81 5.05
C THR A 618 1.88 12.42 3.80
N PHE A 619 1.33 13.56 3.40
CA PHE A 619 1.79 14.33 2.25
C PHE A 619 2.60 15.53 2.72
N ILE A 620 3.82 15.69 2.21
CA ILE A 620 4.77 16.75 2.59
C ILE A 620 5.27 17.45 1.33
N VAL A 621 4.94 18.72 1.16
CA VAL A 621 5.45 19.54 0.05
C VAL A 621 6.70 20.30 0.48
N SER A 622 7.72 20.33 -0.38
CA SER A 622 9.00 20.99 -0.12
C SER A 622 9.54 21.73 -1.35
N ASN A 623 10.37 22.75 -1.09
CA ASN A 623 10.93 23.63 -2.11
C ASN A 623 12.36 23.22 -2.54
N THR A 624 12.95 22.19 -1.94
CA THR A 624 14.32 21.74 -2.22
C THR A 624 14.33 20.58 -3.21
N GLN A 625 15.09 20.71 -4.31
CA GLN A 625 15.54 19.54 -5.05
C GLN A 625 16.43 18.72 -4.12
N ILE A 626 15.94 17.58 -3.61
CA ILE A 626 16.82 16.53 -3.12
C ILE A 626 17.69 16.14 -4.32
N GLY A 627 18.97 16.50 -4.27
CA GLY A 627 19.95 16.08 -5.26
C GLY A 627 20.03 14.56 -5.28
N GLU A 628 20.02 13.97 -6.46
CA GLU A 628 20.29 12.55 -6.65
C GLU A 628 21.69 12.25 -6.11
N GLY A 629 21.75 11.72 -4.89
CA GLY A 629 22.95 11.11 -4.34
C GLY A 629 23.16 9.77 -5.03
N ASN A 630 24.07 9.73 -6.00
CA ASN A 630 24.72 8.48 -6.43
C ASN A 630 25.80 8.07 -5.43
#